data_AF-A0A2V8LPI5-F1
#
_entry.id   AF-A0A2V8LPI5-F1
#
_cell.length_a   1.000
_cell.length_b   1.000
_cell.length_c   1.000
_cell.angle_alpha   90.00
_cell.angle_beta   90.00
_cell.angle_gamma   90.00
#
_symmetry.space_group_name_H-M   'P 1'
#
loop_
_entity.id
_entity.type
_entity.pdbx_description
1 polymer ?
#
loop_
_entity_poly.entity_id
_entity_poly.type
_entity_poly.pdbx_seq_one_letter_code
_entity_poly.pdbx_strand_id
1 'polypeptide(L)'
;AITRLRVVPFIATLGMLGVGRGVAKGIAGSQTVNMPDTWANDLLLTVPKPQWLLVAPGVWIAIVLAVIAAVVLRRTVFGRRVFAVGSNEAAARACGIATDRLKLYIYALAGLLFGLAGVMQMSRLRQGDPTVAAGLELDIIAAVVIGGGSLSGGEGSILGSMIGALIMAFLRNGCQQVGWPNYIQEIIIGALIVIAVAVDRWRSSRAAMA
;
A
#
# COMPACT_ATOMS: atom_id res chain seq x y z
N ALA A 1 -6.68 -17.69 -4.02
CA ALA A 1 -5.38 -18.40 -4.04
C ALA A 1 -4.83 -18.65 -2.63
N ILE A 2 -4.64 -17.61 -1.83
CA ILE A 2 -3.91 -17.67 -0.55
C ILE A 2 -4.55 -18.62 0.49
N THR A 3 -5.88 -18.62 0.62
CA THR A 3 -6.60 -19.45 1.61
C THR A 3 -6.81 -20.90 1.16
N ARG A 4 -7.00 -21.15 -0.14
CA ARG A 4 -7.35 -22.47 -0.67
C ARG A 4 -6.15 -23.27 -1.21
N LEU A 5 -5.14 -22.59 -1.76
CA LEU A 5 -3.96 -23.22 -2.36
C LEU A 5 -2.74 -23.22 -1.43
N ARG A 6 -2.83 -22.63 -0.22
CA ARG A 6 -1.75 -22.53 0.78
C ARG A 6 -0.40 -22.02 0.22
N VAL A 7 -0.44 -21.22 -0.83
CA VAL A 7 0.75 -20.59 -1.42
C VAL A 7 1.18 -19.42 -0.52
N VAL A 8 2.49 -19.18 -0.41
CA VAL A 8 3.03 -18.02 0.29
C VAL A 8 2.36 -16.74 -0.24
N PRO A 9 1.76 -15.90 0.62
CA PRO A 9 0.93 -14.78 0.18
C PRO A 9 1.63 -13.83 -0.79
N PHE A 10 2.92 -13.59 -0.57
CA PHE A 10 3.75 -12.72 -1.41
C PHE A 10 3.81 -13.17 -2.87
N ILE A 11 4.01 -14.48 -3.11
CA ILE A 11 4.06 -15.06 -4.46
C ILE A 11 2.70 -14.91 -5.14
N ALA A 12 1.61 -15.17 -4.39
CA ALA A 12 0.27 -15.06 -4.92
C ALA A 12 -0.09 -13.60 -5.29
N THR A 13 0.29 -12.62 -4.47
CA THR A 13 0.02 -11.19 -4.76
C THR A 13 0.86 -10.65 -5.90
N LEU A 14 2.14 -11.02 -5.98
CA LEU A 14 3.00 -10.65 -7.11
C LEU A 14 2.54 -11.31 -8.42
N GLY A 15 2.16 -12.59 -8.38
CA GLY A 15 1.58 -13.27 -9.54
C GLY A 15 0.28 -12.61 -10.00
N MET A 16 -0.61 -12.26 -9.07
CA MET A 16 -1.86 -11.56 -9.37
C MET A 16 -1.61 -10.17 -9.97
N LEU A 17 -0.55 -9.49 -9.55
CA LEU A 17 -0.14 -8.23 -10.15
C LEU A 17 0.27 -8.38 -11.62
N GLY A 18 1.03 -9.42 -11.95
CA GLY A 18 1.37 -9.73 -13.34
C GLY A 18 0.14 -10.00 -14.20
N VAL A 19 -0.80 -10.80 -13.69
CA VAL A 19 -2.08 -11.08 -14.35
C VAL A 19 -2.90 -9.80 -14.53
N GLY A 20 -3.10 -9.02 -13.47
CA GLY A 20 -3.89 -7.78 -13.52
C GLY A 20 -3.29 -6.74 -14.47
N ARG A 21 -1.97 -6.55 -14.44
CA ARG A 21 -1.26 -5.65 -15.36
C ARG A 21 -1.33 -6.15 -16.81
N GLY A 22 -1.24 -7.46 -17.03
CA GLY A 22 -1.38 -8.07 -18.36
C GLY A 22 -2.79 -7.88 -18.94
N VAL A 23 -3.83 -8.14 -18.15
CA VAL A 23 -5.22 -7.91 -18.55
C VAL A 23 -5.46 -6.42 -18.87
N ALA A 24 -4.96 -5.52 -18.02
CA ALA A 24 -5.06 -4.08 -18.26
C ALA A 24 -4.38 -3.65 -19.57
N LYS A 25 -3.17 -4.16 -19.85
CA LYS A 25 -2.47 -3.91 -21.13
C LYS A 25 -3.24 -4.44 -22.33
N GLY A 26 -3.84 -5.63 -22.21
CA GLY A 26 -4.64 -6.24 -23.26
C GLY A 26 -5.87 -5.40 -23.61
N ILE A 27 -6.60 -4.92 -22.60
CA ILE A 27 -7.77 -4.05 -22.78
C ILE A 27 -7.37 -2.69 -23.36
N ALA A 28 -6.23 -2.13 -22.93
CA ALA A 28 -5.74 -0.83 -23.38
C ALA A 28 -5.04 -0.87 -24.76
N GLY A 29 -4.93 -2.03 -25.41
CA GLY A 29 -4.19 -2.14 -26.68
C GLY A 29 -2.71 -1.78 -26.55
N SER A 30 -2.13 -1.90 -25.35
CA SER A 30 -0.76 -1.44 -25.01
C SER A 30 -0.50 0.06 -25.23
N GLN A 31 -1.55 0.88 -25.25
CA GLN A 31 -1.45 2.33 -25.38
C GLN A 31 -1.94 3.03 -24.11
N THR A 32 -1.56 4.29 -23.96
CA THR A 32 -2.12 5.17 -22.93
C THR A 32 -3.55 5.54 -23.31
N VAL A 33 -4.49 5.32 -22.39
CA VAL A 33 -5.89 5.67 -22.62
C VAL A 33 -6.17 6.99 -21.92
N ASN A 34 -6.36 8.05 -22.70
CA ASN A 34 -6.73 9.36 -22.17
C ASN A 34 -8.19 9.36 -21.72
N MET A 35 -8.46 9.91 -20.54
CA MET A 35 -9.80 9.93 -19.97
C MET A 35 -10.57 11.17 -20.45
N PRO A 36 -11.83 11.03 -20.92
CA PRO A 36 -12.72 12.16 -21.16
C PRO A 36 -12.94 12.96 -19.86
N ASP A 37 -13.11 14.28 -19.96
CA ASP A 37 -13.34 15.15 -18.81
C ASP A 37 -14.58 14.72 -18.02
N THR A 38 -14.34 14.11 -16.86
CA THR A 38 -15.35 13.53 -15.97
C THR A 38 -15.08 13.97 -14.55
N TRP A 39 -16.07 13.87 -13.65
CA TRP A 39 -15.95 14.15 -12.20
C TRP A 39 -14.74 13.48 -11.52
N ALA A 40 -14.27 12.34 -12.05
CA ALA A 40 -13.09 11.65 -11.54
C ALA A 40 -11.79 12.45 -11.75
N ASN A 41 -11.69 13.31 -12.77
CA ASN A 41 -10.53 14.17 -13.03
C ASN A 41 -10.39 15.29 -11.99
N ASP A 42 -11.47 15.59 -11.26
CA ASP A 42 -11.49 16.68 -10.28
C ASP A 42 -10.98 16.26 -8.89
N LEU A 43 -10.84 14.94 -8.64
CA LEU A 43 -10.47 14.38 -7.34
C LEU A 43 -9.05 14.76 -6.88
N LEU A 44 -8.10 14.93 -7.81
CA LEU A 44 -6.71 15.32 -7.52
C LEU A 44 -6.28 16.63 -8.18
N LEU A 45 -7.21 17.53 -8.50
CA LEU A 45 -6.85 18.86 -8.99
C LEU A 45 -5.91 19.57 -8.02
N THR A 46 -4.79 20.06 -8.55
CA THR A 46 -3.78 20.84 -7.81
C THR A 46 -4.37 22.14 -7.24
N VAL A 47 -5.43 22.65 -7.84
CA VAL A 47 -6.24 23.78 -7.33
C VAL A 47 -7.64 23.26 -6.99
N PRO A 48 -7.96 23.07 -5.70
CA PRO A 48 -9.28 22.61 -5.29
C PRO A 48 -10.35 23.63 -5.68
N LYS A 49 -11.43 23.16 -6.31
CA LYS A 49 -12.68 23.90 -6.43
C LYS A 49 -13.65 23.27 -5.43
N PRO A 50 -14.04 23.91 -4.32
CA PRO A 50 -13.80 25.30 -3.88
C PRO A 50 -12.49 25.54 -3.10
N GLN A 51 -12.00 26.79 -3.13
CA GLN A 51 -10.66 27.23 -2.68
C GLN A 51 -10.37 27.08 -1.18
N TRP A 52 -11.38 26.82 -0.33
CA TRP A 52 -11.21 26.64 1.12
C TRP A 52 -10.71 25.25 1.52
N LEU A 53 -10.60 24.31 0.58
CA LEU A 53 -10.16 22.94 0.86
C LEU A 53 -8.66 22.83 1.22
N LEU A 54 -7.85 23.89 1.02
CA LEU A 54 -6.38 24.01 1.27
C LEU A 54 -5.48 22.99 0.54
N VAL A 55 -5.98 21.78 0.30
CA VAL A 55 -5.33 20.62 -0.30
C VAL A 55 -6.32 19.90 -1.22
N ALA A 56 -5.81 19.13 -2.18
CA ALA A 56 -6.64 18.39 -3.14
C ALA A 56 -7.66 17.48 -2.42
N PRO A 57 -8.90 17.32 -2.94
CA PRO A 57 -9.93 16.48 -2.34
C PRO A 57 -9.48 15.04 -2.03
N GLY A 58 -8.59 14.49 -2.86
CA GLY A 58 -7.98 13.19 -2.63
C GLY A 58 -7.21 13.06 -1.31
N VAL A 59 -6.58 14.13 -0.82
CA VAL A 59 -5.86 14.12 0.47
C VAL A 59 -6.84 13.92 1.62
N TRP A 60 -7.98 14.59 1.58
CA TRP A 60 -9.04 14.43 2.58
C TRP A 60 -9.62 13.02 2.59
N ILE A 61 -9.83 12.44 1.41
CA ILE A 61 -10.27 11.04 1.28
C ILE A 61 -9.24 10.10 1.94
N ALA A 62 -7.94 10.30 1.65
CA ALA A 62 -6.88 9.49 2.26
C ALA A 62 -6.84 9.64 3.80
N ILE A 63 -6.97 10.86 4.32
CA ILE A 63 -7.01 11.12 5.77
C ILE A 63 -8.23 10.44 6.41
N VAL A 64 -9.43 10.61 5.84
CA VAL A 64 -10.65 10.00 6.36
C VAL A 64 -10.53 8.48 6.38
N LEU A 65 -10.04 7.87 5.30
CA LEU A 65 -9.82 6.44 5.23
C LEU A 65 -8.77 5.96 6.23
N ALA A 66 -7.69 6.71 6.41
CA ALA A 66 -6.68 6.38 7.40
C ALA A 66 -7.22 6.46 8.83
N VAL A 67 -8.05 7.45 9.15
CA VAL A 67 -8.72 7.56 10.45
C VAL A 67 -9.68 6.40 10.66
N ILE A 68 -10.52 6.08 9.67
CA ILE A 68 -11.45 4.95 9.73
C ILE A 68 -10.67 3.65 9.94
N ALA A 69 -9.64 3.40 9.14
CA ALA A 69 -8.81 2.21 9.28
C ALA A 69 -8.13 2.18 10.66
N ALA A 70 -7.64 3.31 11.18
CA ALA A 70 -6.99 3.39 12.49
C ALA A 70 -7.96 3.06 13.63
N VAL A 71 -9.19 3.56 13.55
CA VAL A 71 -10.25 3.25 14.51
C VAL A 71 -10.65 1.79 14.41
N VAL A 72 -10.84 1.26 13.20
CA VAL A 72 -11.18 -0.16 13.00
C VAL A 72 -10.07 -1.04 13.57
N LEU A 73 -8.81 -0.75 13.27
CA LEU A 73 -7.68 -1.57 13.70
C LEU A 73 -7.44 -1.51 15.22
N ARG A 74 -7.65 -0.34 15.86
CA ARG A 74 -7.39 -0.15 17.30
C ARG A 74 -8.58 -0.48 18.20
N ARG A 75 -9.81 -0.18 17.77
CA ARG A 75 -11.00 -0.23 18.63
C ARG A 75 -11.94 -1.40 18.35
N THR A 76 -11.74 -2.18 17.28
CA THR A 76 -12.66 -3.29 16.94
C THR A 76 -12.06 -4.67 17.20
N VAL A 77 -12.95 -5.65 17.39
CA VAL A 77 -12.58 -7.07 17.49
C VAL A 77 -11.91 -7.56 16.20
N PHE A 78 -12.27 -6.99 15.05
CA PHE A 78 -11.61 -7.29 13.78
C PHE A 78 -10.12 -6.99 13.86
N GLY A 79 -9.73 -5.80 14.31
CA GLY A 79 -8.33 -5.42 14.45
C GLY A 79 -7.54 -6.34 15.39
N ARG A 80 -8.12 -6.69 16.55
CA ARG A 80 -7.50 -7.65 17.49
C ARG A 80 -7.27 -9.03 16.87
N ARG A 81 -8.22 -9.53 16.08
CA ARG A 81 -8.09 -10.80 15.34
C ARG A 81 -7.02 -10.71 14.26
N VAL A 82 -6.90 -9.56 13.59
CA VAL A 82 -5.87 -9.33 12.56
C VAL A 82 -4.46 -9.43 13.18
N PHE A 83 -4.22 -8.74 14.30
CA PHE A 83 -2.92 -8.82 15.00
C PHE A 83 -2.63 -10.23 15.53
N ALA A 84 -3.64 -10.93 16.07
CA ALA A 84 -3.47 -12.31 16.55
C ALA A 84 -3.11 -13.30 15.42
N VAL A 85 -3.74 -13.18 14.26
CA VAL A 85 -3.39 -14.00 13.09
C VAL A 85 -2.02 -13.62 12.53
N GLY A 86 -1.63 -12.35 12.63
CA GLY A 86 -0.32 -11.86 12.21
C GLY A 86 0.82 -12.35 13.09
N SER A 87 0.63 -12.49 14.40
CA SER A 87 1.70 -12.94 15.31
C SER A 87 1.87 -14.46 15.27
N ASN A 88 0.78 -15.23 15.35
CA ASN A 88 0.83 -16.68 15.24
C ASN A 88 -0.50 -17.24 14.73
N GLU A 89 -0.53 -17.58 13.44
CA GLU A 89 -1.72 -18.11 12.79
C GLU A 89 -2.19 -19.44 13.41
N ALA A 90 -1.26 -20.34 13.78
CA ALA A 90 -1.60 -21.64 14.34
C ALA A 90 -2.27 -21.48 15.72
N ALA A 91 -1.73 -20.59 16.56
CA ALA A 91 -2.31 -20.26 17.85
C ALA A 91 -3.68 -19.56 17.71
N ALA A 92 -3.79 -18.60 16.79
CA ALA A 92 -5.07 -17.93 16.52
C ALA A 92 -6.16 -18.92 16.10
N ARG A 93 -5.81 -19.92 15.27
CA ARG A 93 -6.73 -20.99 14.85
C ARG A 93 -7.13 -21.89 16.02
N ALA A 94 -6.18 -22.23 16.91
CA ALA A 94 -6.47 -23.00 18.12
C ALA A 94 -7.42 -22.25 19.08
N CYS A 95 -7.35 -20.91 19.11
CA CYS A 95 -8.28 -20.06 19.87
C CYS A 95 -9.65 -19.86 19.18
N GLY A 96 -9.98 -20.63 18.14
CA GLY A 96 -11.28 -20.57 17.47
C GLY A 96 -11.47 -19.41 16.49
N ILE A 97 -10.40 -18.69 16.13
CA ILE A 97 -10.47 -17.65 15.09
C ILE A 97 -10.51 -18.34 13.72
N ALA A 98 -11.55 -18.07 12.93
CA ALA A 98 -11.64 -18.53 11.54
C ALA A 98 -10.63 -17.77 10.65
N THR A 99 -9.37 -18.19 10.69
CA THR A 99 -8.23 -17.54 10.03
C THR A 99 -8.45 -17.33 8.54
N ASP A 100 -9.05 -18.31 7.86
CA ASP A 100 -9.28 -18.26 6.42
C ASP A 100 -10.30 -17.18 6.02
N ARG A 101 -11.40 -17.09 6.77
CA ARG A 101 -12.42 -16.05 6.56
C ARG A 101 -11.84 -14.67 6.84
N LEU A 102 -11.05 -14.55 7.93
CA LEU A 102 -10.41 -13.29 8.29
C LEU A 102 -9.45 -12.82 7.20
N LYS A 103 -8.59 -13.70 6.68
CA LYS A 103 -7.68 -13.40 5.56
C LYS A 103 -8.45 -12.93 4.33
N LEU A 104 -9.57 -13.59 4.00
CA LEU A 104 -10.40 -13.19 2.87
C LEU A 104 -10.92 -11.74 3.03
N TYR A 105 -11.42 -11.38 4.22
CA TYR A 105 -11.85 -10.00 4.50
C TYR A 105 -10.69 -9.00 4.44
N ILE A 106 -9.52 -9.34 4.97
CA ILE A 106 -8.33 -8.47 4.92
C ILE A 106 -7.94 -8.18 3.46
N TYR A 107 -7.80 -9.21 2.63
CA TYR A 107 -7.42 -9.04 1.23
C TYR A 107 -8.50 -8.36 0.38
N ALA A 108 -9.78 -8.60 0.68
CA ALA A 108 -10.89 -7.91 0.01
C ALA A 108 -10.90 -6.41 0.35
N LEU A 109 -10.72 -6.05 1.62
CA LEU A 109 -10.62 -4.65 2.06
C LEU A 109 -9.39 -3.97 1.45
N ALA A 110 -8.24 -4.64 1.44
CA ALA A 110 -7.04 -4.13 0.79
C ALA A 110 -7.27 -3.90 -0.71
N GLY A 111 -7.91 -4.83 -1.41
CA GLY A 111 -8.27 -4.68 -2.82
C GLY A 111 -9.18 -3.48 -3.09
N LEU A 112 -10.15 -3.22 -2.21
CA LEU A 112 -11.02 -2.03 -2.31
C LEU A 112 -10.20 -0.74 -2.15
N LEU A 113 -9.32 -0.67 -1.14
CA LEU A 113 -8.46 0.49 -0.92
C LEU A 113 -7.47 0.71 -2.06
N PHE A 114 -6.88 -0.35 -2.60
CA PHE A 114 -6.00 -0.28 -3.78
C PHE A 114 -6.76 0.14 -5.04
N GLY A 115 -8.00 -0.32 -5.23
CA GLY A 115 -8.86 0.13 -6.32
C GLY A 115 -9.12 1.63 -6.25
N LEU A 116 -9.45 2.14 -5.06
CA LEU A 116 -9.63 3.57 -4.86
C LEU A 116 -8.34 4.37 -5.09
N ALA A 117 -7.19 3.87 -4.61
CA ALA A 117 -5.89 4.47 -4.87
C ALA A 117 -5.56 4.49 -6.38
N GLY A 118 -5.98 3.47 -7.14
CA GLY A 118 -5.88 3.43 -8.60
C GLY A 118 -6.71 4.53 -9.28
N VAL A 119 -7.95 4.76 -8.82
CA VAL A 119 -8.79 5.88 -9.31
C VAL A 119 -8.13 7.23 -9.00
N MET A 120 -7.53 7.38 -7.82
CA MET A 120 -6.80 8.60 -7.45
C MET A 120 -5.56 8.80 -8.36
N GLN A 121 -4.82 7.74 -8.64
CA GLN A 121 -3.67 7.81 -9.55
C GLN A 121 -4.09 8.16 -10.98
N MET A 122 -5.20 7.58 -11.46
CA MET A 122 -5.78 7.91 -12.75
C MET A 122 -6.20 9.38 -12.82
N SER A 123 -6.87 9.89 -11.78
CA SER A 123 -7.25 11.31 -11.66
C SER A 123 -6.03 12.25 -11.75
N ARG A 124 -4.92 11.88 -11.10
CA ARG A 124 -3.67 12.65 -11.10
C ARG A 124 -3.03 12.75 -12.50
N LEU A 125 -3.03 11.65 -13.25
CA LEU A 125 -2.37 11.58 -14.56
C LEU A 125 -3.30 12.00 -15.70
N ARG A 126 -4.63 11.99 -15.49
CA ARG A 126 -5.69 12.15 -16.51
C ARG A 126 -5.60 11.15 -17.68
N GLN A 127 -4.77 10.13 -17.51
CA GLN A 127 -4.54 9.05 -18.47
C GLN A 127 -4.32 7.75 -17.72
N GLY A 128 -4.86 6.66 -18.26
CA GLY A 128 -4.61 5.30 -17.82
C GLY A 128 -3.39 4.75 -18.54
N ASP A 129 -2.26 4.65 -17.83
CA ASP A 129 -1.05 3.99 -18.31
C ASP A 129 -0.70 2.79 -17.40
N PRO A 130 -0.63 1.55 -17.93
CA PRO A 130 -0.34 0.36 -17.13
C PRO A 130 1.13 0.26 -16.65
N THR A 131 2.02 1.15 -17.10
CA THR A 131 3.46 1.15 -16.78
C THR A 131 3.86 2.15 -15.68
N VAL A 132 3.08 3.21 -15.46
CA VAL A 132 3.44 4.31 -14.52
C VAL A 132 3.53 3.87 -13.06
N ALA A 133 2.91 2.74 -12.71
CA ALA A 133 2.92 2.18 -11.36
C ALA A 133 3.98 1.07 -11.14
N ALA A 134 4.91 0.87 -12.08
CA ALA A 134 5.99 -0.10 -11.89
C ALA A 134 6.89 0.32 -10.72
N GLY A 135 7.23 -0.63 -9.83
CA GLY A 135 8.08 -0.38 -8.67
C GLY A 135 7.36 0.19 -7.44
N LEU A 136 6.14 0.75 -7.58
CA LEU A 136 5.35 1.23 -6.43
C LEU A 136 5.06 0.12 -5.41
N GLU A 137 5.04 -1.12 -5.86
CA GLU A 137 4.87 -2.31 -5.04
C GLU A 137 5.94 -2.39 -3.94
N LEU A 138 7.19 -2.15 -4.33
CA LEU A 138 8.34 -2.14 -3.43
C LEU A 138 8.36 -0.88 -2.57
N ASP A 139 7.98 0.28 -3.15
CA ASP A 139 7.86 1.54 -2.41
C ASP A 139 6.85 1.45 -1.26
N ILE A 140 5.71 0.79 -1.50
CA ILE A 140 4.65 0.59 -0.49
C ILE A 140 5.15 -0.32 0.64
N ILE A 141 5.85 -1.41 0.31
CA ILE A 141 6.44 -2.28 1.32
C ILE A 141 7.47 -1.50 2.15
N ALA A 142 8.33 -0.72 1.50
CA ALA A 142 9.31 0.14 2.16
C ALA A 142 8.64 1.12 3.14
N ALA A 143 7.60 1.82 2.68
CA ALA A 143 6.84 2.77 3.48
C ALA A 143 6.25 2.13 4.74
N VAL A 144 5.64 0.95 4.61
CA VAL A 144 5.02 0.25 5.75
C VAL A 144 6.09 -0.21 6.75
N VAL A 145 7.22 -0.74 6.27
CA VAL A 145 8.32 -1.22 7.13
C VAL A 145 9.03 -0.07 7.84
N ILE A 146 9.34 1.01 7.13
CA ILE A 146 9.89 2.25 7.72
C ILE A 146 8.92 2.82 8.75
N GLY A 147 7.62 2.73 8.47
CA GLY A 147 6.54 3.08 9.39
C GLY A 147 6.40 2.17 10.62
N GLY A 148 7.22 1.13 10.76
CA GLY A 148 7.21 0.21 11.90
C GLY A 148 6.24 -0.96 11.78
N GLY A 149 5.78 -1.29 10.57
CA GLY A 149 5.10 -2.55 10.29
C GLY A 149 6.10 -3.68 10.10
N SER A 150 5.86 -4.84 10.74
CA SER A 150 6.77 -5.98 10.63
C SER A 150 6.42 -6.88 9.44
N LEU A 151 7.44 -7.34 8.69
CA LEU A 151 7.26 -8.36 7.64
C LEU A 151 6.95 -9.75 8.20
N SER A 152 7.37 -10.02 9.44
CA SER A 152 7.01 -11.25 10.18
C SER A 152 5.59 -11.25 10.70
N GLY A 153 4.90 -10.10 10.69
CA GLY A 153 3.52 -9.95 11.11
C GLY A 153 3.36 -9.65 12.61
N GLY A 154 2.12 -9.36 13.01
CA GLY A 154 1.76 -9.11 14.42
C GLY A 154 2.05 -7.70 14.94
N GLU A 155 2.77 -6.88 14.18
CA GLU A 155 3.16 -5.53 14.59
C GLU A 155 2.93 -4.51 13.48
N GLY A 156 2.48 -3.31 13.86
CA GLY A 156 2.31 -2.18 12.96
C GLY A 156 1.25 -1.19 13.40
N SER A 157 1.30 0.02 12.84
CA SER A 157 0.28 1.04 13.08
C SER A 157 0.01 1.87 11.82
N ILE A 158 -1.23 2.28 11.65
CA ILE A 158 -1.63 3.06 10.47
C ILE A 158 -0.95 4.44 10.44
N LEU A 159 -0.81 5.09 11.59
CA LEU A 159 -0.05 6.34 11.70
C LEU A 159 1.41 6.14 11.28
N GLY A 160 2.04 5.06 11.72
CA GLY A 160 3.39 4.71 11.30
C GLY A 160 3.50 4.51 9.78
N SER A 161 2.60 3.72 9.18
CA SER A 161 2.56 3.53 7.72
C SER A 161 2.32 4.82 6.94
N MET A 162 1.49 5.74 7.47
CA MET A 162 1.30 7.06 6.85
C MET A 162 2.58 7.90 6.89
N ILE A 163 3.29 7.93 8.03
CA ILE A 163 4.57 8.64 8.15
C ILE A 163 5.59 8.04 7.19
N GLY A 164 5.69 6.71 7.11
CA GLY A 164 6.56 6.03 6.16
C GLY A 164 6.21 6.35 4.70
N ALA A 165 4.92 6.40 4.35
CA ALA A 165 4.48 6.81 3.02
C ALA A 165 4.83 8.26 2.70
N LEU A 166 4.73 9.17 3.67
CA LEU A 166 5.17 10.57 3.52
C LEU A 166 6.68 10.67 3.31
N ILE A 167 7.48 9.89 4.04
CA ILE A 167 8.94 9.83 3.86
C ILE A 167 9.28 9.36 2.43
N MET A 168 8.63 8.29 1.97
CA MET A 168 8.83 7.78 0.60
C MET A 168 8.41 8.80 -0.46
N ALA A 169 7.27 9.47 -0.26
CA ALA A 169 6.81 10.53 -1.15
C ALA A 169 7.79 11.71 -1.18
N PHE A 170 8.31 12.12 -0.02
CA PHE A 170 9.28 13.19 0.07
C PHE A 170 10.59 12.84 -0.64
N LEU A 171 11.09 11.61 -0.47
CA LEU A 171 12.29 11.14 -1.17
C LEU A 171 12.10 11.17 -2.70
N ARG A 172 10.98 10.65 -3.20
CA ARG A 172 10.68 10.62 -4.64
C ARG A 172 10.54 12.04 -5.22
N ASN A 173 9.78 12.92 -4.57
CA ASN A 173 9.63 14.29 -5.05
C ASN A 173 10.92 15.11 -4.88
N GLY A 174 11.67 14.89 -3.79
CA GLY A 174 12.94 15.56 -3.53
C GLY A 174 14.01 15.21 -4.55
N CYS A 175 14.19 13.92 -4.87
CA CYS A 175 15.11 13.48 -5.93
C CYS A 175 14.75 14.09 -7.29
N GLN A 176 13.45 14.14 -7.62
CA GLN A 176 12.98 14.79 -8.85
C GLN A 176 13.24 16.29 -8.86
N GLN A 177 13.04 16.99 -7.73
CA GLN A 177 13.21 18.44 -7.64
C GLN A 177 14.67 18.88 -7.68
N VAL A 178 15.59 18.02 -7.18
CA VAL A 178 17.04 18.20 -7.34
C VAL A 178 17.49 17.92 -8.78
N GLY A 179 16.62 17.36 -9.63
CA GLY A 179 16.91 17.05 -11.03
C GLY A 179 17.73 15.78 -11.21
N TRP A 180 17.70 14.87 -10.22
CA TRP A 180 18.41 13.61 -10.35
C TRP A 180 17.76 12.68 -11.38
N PRO A 181 18.56 11.99 -12.20
CA PRO A 181 18.06 10.96 -13.10
C PRO A 181 17.31 9.85 -12.36
N ASN A 182 16.28 9.28 -13.00
CA ASN A 182 15.44 8.21 -12.43
C ASN A 182 16.24 6.99 -11.93
N TYR A 183 17.34 6.62 -12.62
CA TYR A 183 18.15 5.47 -12.20
C TYR A 183 18.80 5.68 -10.81
N ILE A 184 19.18 6.93 -10.46
CA ILE A 184 19.73 7.25 -9.14
C ILE A 184 18.63 7.09 -8.09
N GLN A 185 17.43 7.55 -8.40
CA GLN A 185 16.28 7.42 -7.52
C GLN A 185 15.96 5.95 -7.23
N GLU A 186 15.98 5.09 -8.26
CA GLU A 186 15.77 3.64 -8.11
C GLU A 186 16.84 2.98 -7.24
N ILE A 187 18.12 3.35 -7.41
CA ILE A 187 19.22 2.84 -6.58
C ILE A 187 19.02 3.23 -5.11
N ILE A 188 18.67 4.49 -4.84
CA ILE A 188 18.47 5.00 -3.48
C ILE A 188 17.29 4.30 -2.81
N ILE A 189 16.17 4.18 -3.51
CA ILE A 189 14.98 3.49 -3.01
C ILE A 189 15.29 2.01 -2.74
N GLY A 190 15.99 1.34 -3.66
CA GLY A 190 16.41 -0.05 -3.49
C GLY A 190 17.29 -0.24 -2.26
N ALA A 191 18.30 0.61 -2.09
CA ALA A 191 19.16 0.60 -0.91
C ALA A 191 18.37 0.86 0.39
N LEU A 192 17.45 1.83 0.36
CA LEU A 192 16.59 2.15 1.50
C LEU A 192 15.72 0.96 1.92
N ILE A 193 15.16 0.21 0.96
CA ILE A 193 14.38 -1.01 1.24
C ILE A 193 15.24 -2.05 1.93
N VAL A 194 16.44 -2.33 1.40
CA VAL A 194 17.35 -3.32 2.00
C VAL A 194 17.69 -2.92 3.44
N ILE A 195 18.00 -1.64 3.67
CA ILE A 195 18.28 -1.11 5.01
C ILE A 195 17.04 -1.25 5.91
N ALA A 196 15.86 -0.86 5.44
CA ALA A 196 14.62 -0.94 6.22
C ALA A 196 14.31 -2.38 6.65
N VAL A 197 14.43 -3.34 5.73
CA VAL A 197 14.20 -4.76 6.00
C VAL A 197 15.28 -5.36 6.91
N ALA A 198 16.55 -4.98 6.71
CA ALA A 198 17.64 -5.42 7.58
C ALA A 198 17.44 -4.92 9.02
N VAL A 199 17.00 -3.67 9.18
CA VAL A 199 16.68 -3.08 10.48
C VAL A 199 15.46 -3.76 11.10
N ASP A 200 14.40 -4.06 10.34
CA ASP A 200 13.23 -4.81 10.81
C ASP A 200 13.62 -6.18 11.36
N ARG A 201 14.39 -6.95 10.58
CA ARG A 201 14.94 -8.26 10.97
C ARG A 201 15.84 -8.21 12.20
N TRP A 202 16.64 -7.15 12.33
CA TRP A 202 17.53 -6.99 13.47
C TRP A 202 16.74 -6.66 14.75
N ARG A 203 15.72 -5.81 14.65
CA ARG A 203 14.82 -5.48 15.76
C ARG A 203 14.03 -6.70 16.23
N SER A 204 13.44 -7.47 15.31
CA SER A 204 12.69 -8.69 15.63
C SER A 204 13.57 -9.74 16.32
N SER A 205 14.82 -9.89 15.88
CA SER A 205 15.76 -10.85 16.47
C SER A 205 16.18 -10.46 17.89
N ARG A 206 16.32 -9.17 18.18
CA ARG A 206 16.64 -8.69 19.55
C ARG A 206 15.46 -8.84 20.50
N ALA A 207 14.24 -8.60 20.03
CA ALA A 207 13.04 -8.81 20.82
C ALA A 207 12.80 -10.29 21.18
N ALA A 208 13.24 -11.23 20.32
CA ALA A 208 13.17 -12.66 20.60
C ALA A 208 14.26 -13.18 21.57
N MET A 209 15.33 -12.41 21.79
CA MET A 209 16.42 -12.75 22.71
C MET A 209 16.29 -12.12 24.11
N ALA A 210 15.36 -11.16 24.28
CA ALA A 210 15.07 -10.50 25.55
C ALA A 210 13.88 -11.15 26.25
#